data_AF-K2CUM5-F1
#
_entry.id   AF-K2CUM5-F1
#
_cell.length_a   1.000
_cell.length_b   1.000
_cell.length_c   1.000
_cell.angle_alpha   90.00
_cell.angle_beta   90.00
_cell.angle_gamma   90.00
#
_symmetry.space_group_name_H-M   'P 1'
#
loop_
_entity.id
_entity.type
_entity.pdbx_description
1 polymer ?
#
loop_
_entity_poly.entity_id
_entity_poly.type
_entity_poly.pdbx_seq_one_letter_code
_entity_poly.pdbx_strand_id
1 'polypeptide(L)'
;MTINDSFWINYQFSENDLDSLYNHLLETQIPLNKNELSVFLISRIIEKQKEAIVKERQSGAITYFPKDRYKAGQSLVFPSRNWQKGKIVEVRKGNNPEHADIEIITVEFSPDDKVNFASNMFDHLLNNPQDTIDNEFLVLNNVFEKFRESLVNKLESILAKNEDLVCIAGSYFPRALLVDVGVGHLNLCEAVLEMYGGGPMKSHELISQIELPTDVNANLTEFSLNLALQEDPRFDEVGPAGETLWFLNRLEPAEVQETPATLRNQVEPVDLPEELEQYRSLGSELCDELEADCDCDDVDEVTISLTYPHWRAGTLPLTAKLKNLFPTAYETPRVKFDFVDGHNQTTFGGWVVRSSRYIFGLKDWYHKEGFIPGSLVHVSRGKQPGQVIIRADKQRNSKEWIRTVLVGADGGIVFALLKQVVTCIFDERMALVIPDVDAVDKLWDTKSRQPIEKTIQNIMHELSKLNPQGHIHAQEIYAAVNLIRRCPPSVVINVLFSQPWATHLGDLYFRIVEN
;
A
#
# COMPACT_ATOMS: atom_id res chain seq x y z
N MET A 1 4.43 -28.93 27.21
CA MET A 1 3.53 -27.75 27.36
C MET A 1 2.42 -27.84 26.31
N THR A 2 1.18 -27.46 26.62
CA THR A 2 0.07 -27.48 25.65
C THR A 2 0.17 -26.27 24.72
N ILE A 3 0.30 -26.51 23.42
CA ILE A 3 0.36 -25.46 22.39
C ILE A 3 -1.06 -25.01 22.08
N ASN A 4 -1.32 -23.71 22.23
CA ASN A 4 -2.62 -23.06 22.10
C ASN A 4 -2.46 -21.65 21.51
N ASP A 5 -3.55 -20.89 21.44
CA ASP A 5 -3.54 -19.49 21.00
C ASP A 5 -2.53 -18.61 21.75
N SER A 6 -2.46 -18.74 23.08
CA SER A 6 -1.59 -17.89 23.90
C SER A 6 -0.12 -18.15 23.65
N PHE A 7 0.25 -19.34 23.17
CA PHE A 7 1.62 -19.63 22.75
C PHE A 7 2.03 -18.74 21.57
N TRP A 8 1.25 -18.74 20.49
CA TRP A 8 1.58 -17.99 19.27
C TRP A 8 1.49 -16.47 19.47
N ILE A 9 0.52 -15.98 20.24
CA ILE A 9 0.39 -14.56 20.58
C ILE A 9 1.59 -14.05 21.37
N ASN A 10 2.12 -14.86 22.30
CA ASN A 10 3.25 -14.46 23.15
C ASN A 10 4.61 -14.94 22.62
N TYR A 11 4.64 -15.65 21.50
CA TYR A 11 5.88 -16.15 20.93
C TYR A 11 6.80 -14.97 20.57
N GLN A 12 8.05 -15.08 20.99
CA GLN A 12 9.13 -14.16 20.64
C GLN A 12 10.20 -14.96 19.91
N PHE A 13 10.61 -14.46 18.74
CA PHE A 13 11.68 -15.08 17.98
C PHE A 13 12.99 -15.00 18.77
N SER A 14 13.67 -16.13 18.86
CA SER A 14 14.97 -16.24 19.53
C SER A 14 16.12 -15.99 18.55
N GLU A 15 17.32 -15.76 19.07
CA GLU A 15 18.54 -15.65 18.24
C GLU A 15 18.76 -16.89 17.37
N ASN A 16 18.45 -18.08 17.89
CA ASN A 16 18.56 -19.33 17.13
C ASN A 16 17.58 -19.36 15.93
N ASP A 17 16.41 -18.74 16.05
CA ASP A 17 15.47 -18.62 14.93
C ASP A 17 16.03 -17.67 13.85
N LEU A 18 16.74 -16.61 14.24
CA LEU A 18 17.44 -15.73 13.30
C LEU A 18 18.63 -16.42 12.63
N ASP A 19 19.44 -17.17 13.38
CA ASP A 19 20.53 -17.98 12.82
C ASP A 19 19.99 -18.97 11.79
N SER A 20 18.81 -19.53 12.06
CA SER A 20 18.13 -20.47 11.17
C SER A 20 17.70 -19.80 9.86
N LEU A 21 17.16 -18.59 9.94
CA LEU A 21 16.83 -17.77 8.78
C LEU A 21 18.06 -17.41 7.97
N TYR A 22 19.11 -16.95 8.65
CA TYR A 22 20.36 -16.56 8.01
C TYR A 22 20.99 -17.73 7.25
N ASN A 23 21.08 -18.90 7.88
CA ASN A 23 21.56 -20.11 7.23
C ASN A 23 20.69 -20.52 6.04
N HIS A 24 19.36 -20.42 6.16
CA HIS A 24 18.46 -20.74 5.04
C HIS A 24 18.68 -19.82 3.84
N LEU A 25 18.86 -18.52 4.08
CA LEU A 25 19.16 -17.55 3.03
C LEU A 25 20.55 -17.79 2.42
N LEU A 26 21.54 -18.16 3.24
CA LEU A 26 22.87 -18.53 2.75
C LEU A 26 22.84 -19.77 1.84
N GLU A 27 22.07 -20.78 2.22
CA GLU A 27 21.95 -22.04 1.48
C GLU A 27 21.16 -21.87 0.17
N THR A 28 20.04 -21.16 0.22
CA THR A 28 19.16 -20.97 -0.94
C THR A 28 19.69 -19.93 -1.91
N GLN A 29 20.42 -18.93 -1.42
CA GLN A 29 20.89 -17.78 -2.18
C GLN A 29 19.76 -17.05 -2.94
N ILE A 30 18.56 -17.05 -2.36
CA ILE A 30 17.38 -16.38 -2.91
C ILE A 30 16.93 -15.32 -1.90
N PRO A 31 16.74 -14.05 -2.32
CA PRO A 31 16.14 -13.03 -1.47
C PRO A 31 14.66 -13.37 -1.24
N LEU A 32 14.24 -13.30 0.04
CA LEU A 32 12.90 -13.67 0.46
C LEU A 32 12.22 -12.51 1.18
N ASN A 33 10.92 -12.36 0.96
CA ASN A 33 10.13 -11.32 1.63
C ASN A 33 9.71 -11.74 3.04
N LYS A 34 9.24 -10.76 3.83
CA LYS A 34 8.84 -11.00 5.23
C LYS A 34 7.76 -12.07 5.42
N ASN A 35 6.88 -12.27 4.44
CA ASN A 35 5.86 -13.32 4.52
C ASN A 35 6.50 -14.70 4.32
N GLU A 36 7.38 -14.85 3.33
CA GLU A 36 8.09 -16.10 3.04
C GLU A 36 9.00 -16.50 4.19
N LEU A 37 9.75 -15.55 4.75
CA LEU A 37 10.57 -15.78 5.94
C LEU A 37 9.71 -16.21 7.15
N SER A 38 8.55 -15.59 7.32
CA SER A 38 7.61 -15.96 8.40
C SER A 38 7.08 -17.37 8.21
N VAL A 39 6.73 -17.76 6.97
CA VAL A 39 6.29 -19.12 6.65
C VAL A 39 7.38 -20.14 7.00
N PHE A 40 8.63 -19.88 6.59
CA PHE A 40 9.78 -20.74 6.88
C PHE A 40 10.01 -20.91 8.40
N LEU A 41 9.97 -19.81 9.16
CA LEU A 41 10.12 -19.86 10.60
C LEU A 41 8.98 -20.62 11.28
N ILE A 42 7.73 -20.35 10.91
CA ILE A 42 6.57 -21.01 11.50
C ILE A 42 6.64 -22.52 11.24
N SER A 43 7.01 -22.96 10.03
CA SER A 43 7.18 -24.39 9.75
C SER A 43 8.23 -25.02 10.66
N ARG A 44 9.38 -24.36 10.85
CA ARG A 44 10.46 -24.86 11.70
C ARG A 44 10.07 -24.90 13.18
N ILE A 45 9.35 -23.89 13.66
CA ILE A 45 8.82 -23.86 15.03
C ILE A 45 7.87 -25.02 15.23
N ILE A 46 6.94 -25.25 14.29
CA ILE A 46 6.00 -26.37 14.32
C ILE A 46 6.73 -27.70 14.38
N GLU A 47 7.77 -27.90 13.55
CA GLU A 47 8.59 -29.12 13.57
C GLU A 47 9.28 -29.33 14.91
N LYS A 48 9.96 -28.31 15.43
CA LYS A 48 10.61 -28.34 16.74
C LYS A 48 9.63 -28.68 17.86
N GLN A 49 8.41 -28.15 17.79
CA GLN A 49 7.36 -28.45 18.75
C GLN A 49 6.84 -29.89 18.62
N LYS A 50 6.66 -30.40 17.39
CA LYS A 50 6.30 -31.81 17.16
C LYS A 50 7.38 -32.74 17.71
N GLU A 51 8.65 -32.44 17.46
CA GLU A 51 9.78 -33.20 18.02
C GLU A 51 9.83 -33.15 19.55
N ALA A 52 9.59 -31.98 20.15
CA ALA A 52 9.53 -31.84 21.61
C ALA A 52 8.40 -32.67 22.21
N ILE A 53 7.22 -32.68 21.58
CA ILE A 53 6.08 -33.52 21.98
C ILE A 53 6.45 -35.01 21.86
N VAL A 54 7.10 -35.42 20.77
CA VAL A 54 7.56 -36.82 20.60
C VAL A 54 8.59 -37.20 21.66
N LYS A 55 9.56 -36.32 21.94
CA LYS A 55 10.57 -36.53 23.00
C LYS A 55 9.94 -36.58 24.39
N GLU A 56 9.00 -35.70 24.71
CA GLU A 56 8.24 -35.75 25.97
C GLU A 56 7.48 -37.09 26.09
N ARG A 57 6.82 -37.53 25.01
CA ARG A 57 6.09 -38.81 24.95
C ARG A 57 7.02 -40.02 25.15
N GLN A 58 8.25 -39.97 24.65
CA GLN A 58 9.25 -41.02 24.79
C GLN A 58 10.07 -40.93 26.09
N SER A 59 10.02 -39.79 26.79
CA SER A 59 10.78 -39.56 28.01
C SER A 59 10.19 -40.33 29.21
N GLY A 60 10.86 -41.43 29.56
CA GLY A 60 10.76 -42.06 30.88
C GLY A 60 9.86 -43.29 31.01
N ALA A 61 9.34 -43.88 29.94
CA ALA A 61 8.65 -45.17 29.99
C ALA A 61 8.64 -45.88 28.64
N ILE A 62 8.58 -47.21 28.65
CA ILE A 62 8.57 -48.04 27.43
C ILE A 62 7.20 -47.89 26.76
N THR A 63 7.16 -47.67 25.43
CA THR A 63 5.89 -47.60 24.70
C THR A 63 5.21 -48.97 24.70
N TYR A 64 3.91 -48.99 24.99
CA TYR A 64 3.11 -50.21 24.94
C TYR A 64 2.81 -50.60 23.49
N PHE A 65 3.19 -51.81 23.12
CA PHE A 65 2.81 -52.51 21.90
C PHE A 65 2.21 -53.88 22.28
N PRO A 66 1.03 -54.24 21.77
CA PRO A 66 0.42 -55.53 22.05
C PRO A 66 1.31 -56.76 21.76
N LYS A 67 2.23 -56.68 20.79
CA LYS A 67 3.18 -57.76 20.43
C LYS A 67 4.20 -58.09 21.52
N ASP A 68 4.50 -57.14 22.40
CA ASP A 68 5.56 -57.30 23.39
C ASP A 68 5.05 -58.01 24.65
N ARG A 69 6.00 -58.46 25.48
CA ARG A 69 5.74 -59.07 26.80
C ARG A 69 6.21 -58.15 27.91
N TYR A 70 5.40 -58.01 28.94
CA TYR A 70 5.64 -57.07 30.02
C TYR A 70 5.62 -57.74 31.39
N LYS A 71 6.21 -57.08 32.39
CA LYS A 71 6.31 -57.58 33.77
C LYS A 71 5.60 -56.64 34.74
N ALA A 72 5.01 -57.21 35.80
CA ALA A 72 4.44 -56.43 36.89
C ALA A 72 5.49 -55.48 37.50
N GLY A 73 5.09 -54.23 37.73
CA GLY A 73 5.94 -53.15 38.23
C GLY A 73 6.53 -52.22 37.16
N GLN A 74 6.46 -52.56 35.87
CA GLN A 74 6.95 -51.71 34.78
C GLN A 74 6.02 -50.50 34.52
N SER A 75 6.60 -49.38 34.10
CA SER A 75 5.86 -48.20 33.64
C SER A 75 5.86 -48.16 32.12
N LEU A 76 4.67 -48.07 31.53
CA LEU A 76 4.46 -48.02 30.09
C LEU A 76 3.73 -46.74 29.67
N VAL A 77 3.92 -46.32 28.43
CA VAL A 77 3.17 -45.23 27.78
C VAL A 77 2.21 -45.82 26.75
N PHE A 78 0.94 -45.39 26.75
CA PHE A 78 -0.10 -45.96 25.90
C PHE A 78 -0.52 -44.99 24.79
N PRO A 79 -0.12 -45.23 23.51
CA PRO A 79 -0.50 -44.37 22.39
C PRO A 79 -2.03 -44.25 22.21
N SER A 80 -2.77 -45.34 22.41
CA SER A 80 -4.24 -45.38 22.28
C SER A 80 -4.99 -44.61 23.37
N ARG A 81 -4.30 -44.12 24.41
CA ARG A 81 -4.85 -43.30 25.48
C ARG A 81 -4.11 -41.98 25.59
N ASN A 82 -3.91 -41.28 24.48
CA ASN A 82 -3.27 -39.96 24.45
C ASN A 82 -1.89 -39.93 25.14
N TRP A 83 -1.11 -41.01 25.01
CA TRP A 83 0.22 -41.13 25.59
C TRP A 83 0.24 -41.04 27.13
N GLN A 84 -0.83 -41.49 27.78
CA GLN A 84 -0.89 -41.57 29.24
C GLN A 84 0.12 -42.61 29.78
N LYS A 85 0.80 -42.25 30.88
CA LYS A 85 1.72 -43.13 31.61
C LYS A 85 0.93 -44.01 32.59
N GLY A 86 1.14 -45.33 32.53
CA GLY A 86 0.51 -46.30 33.42
C GLY A 86 1.52 -47.28 34.00
N LYS A 87 1.24 -47.83 35.18
CA LYS A 87 2.07 -48.85 35.84
C LYS A 87 1.38 -50.20 35.81
N ILE A 88 2.11 -51.25 35.45
CA ILE A 88 1.57 -52.61 35.42
C ILE A 88 1.46 -53.13 36.84
N VAL A 89 0.24 -53.47 37.26
CA VAL A 89 -0.05 -54.03 38.59
C VAL A 89 -0.05 -55.55 38.55
N GLU A 90 -0.57 -56.15 37.47
CA GLU A 90 -0.77 -57.58 37.36
C GLU A 90 -0.57 -58.07 35.91
N VAL A 91 -0.08 -59.30 35.76
CA VAL A 91 0.03 -59.99 34.46
C VAL A 91 -0.58 -61.38 34.62
N ARG A 92 -1.58 -61.72 33.79
CA ARG A 92 -2.29 -63.00 33.83
C ARG A 92 -2.42 -63.62 32.44
N LYS A 93 -2.56 -64.94 32.35
CA LYS A 93 -2.85 -65.61 31.07
C LYS A 93 -4.27 -65.29 30.62
N GLY A 94 -4.42 -64.86 29.37
CA GLY A 94 -5.73 -64.70 28.76
C GLY A 94 -6.32 -66.03 28.32
N ASN A 95 -7.64 -66.06 28.17
CA ASN A 95 -8.37 -67.24 27.70
C ASN A 95 -9.06 -66.86 26.38
N ASN A 96 -8.32 -66.96 25.27
CA ASN A 96 -8.84 -66.70 23.92
C ASN A 96 -8.67 -67.94 23.03
N PRO A 97 -9.76 -68.54 22.50
CA PRO A 97 -9.71 -69.70 21.61
C PRO A 97 -8.89 -69.50 20.32
N GLU A 98 -8.81 -68.27 19.81
CA GLU A 98 -8.08 -67.95 18.57
C GLU A 98 -6.61 -67.59 18.82
N HIS A 99 -6.25 -67.19 20.04
CA HIS A 99 -4.90 -66.80 20.43
C HIS A 99 -4.52 -67.42 21.78
N ALA A 100 -4.06 -68.67 21.73
CA ALA A 100 -3.81 -69.50 22.93
C ALA A 100 -2.74 -68.93 23.89
N ASP A 101 -1.81 -68.11 23.38
CA ASP A 101 -0.68 -67.57 24.15
C ASP A 101 -0.86 -66.10 24.57
N ILE A 102 -2.07 -65.54 24.47
CA ILE A 102 -2.31 -64.13 24.82
C ILE A 102 -2.15 -63.91 26.34
N GLU A 103 -1.45 -62.84 26.72
CA GLU A 103 -1.29 -62.41 28.10
C GLU A 103 -2.13 -61.13 28.32
N ILE A 104 -2.75 -60.97 29.49
CA ILE A 104 -3.50 -59.77 29.86
C ILE A 104 -2.72 -59.05 30.96
N ILE A 105 -2.37 -57.79 30.71
CA ILE A 105 -1.76 -56.89 31.69
C ILE A 105 -2.82 -55.97 32.29
N THR A 106 -2.84 -55.84 33.61
CA THR A 106 -3.65 -54.85 34.33
C THR A 106 -2.80 -53.63 34.59
N VAL A 107 -3.20 -52.48 34.05
CA VAL A 107 -2.44 -51.23 34.10
C VAL A 107 -3.22 -50.21 34.93
N GLU A 108 -2.56 -49.63 35.92
CA GLU A 108 -3.07 -48.55 36.77
C GLU A 108 -2.54 -47.20 36.26
N PHE A 109 -3.47 -46.32 35.88
CA PHE A 109 -3.16 -44.95 35.45
C PHE A 109 -3.38 -43.92 36.55
N SER A 110 -4.37 -44.17 37.42
CA SER A 110 -4.66 -43.41 38.64
C SER A 110 -5.26 -44.38 39.67
N PRO A 111 -5.36 -44.01 40.96
CA PRO A 111 -5.87 -44.92 42.01
C PRO A 111 -7.23 -45.56 41.69
N ASP A 112 -8.07 -44.85 40.94
CA ASP A 112 -9.43 -45.27 40.54
C ASP A 112 -9.53 -45.74 39.07
N ASP A 113 -8.46 -45.64 38.26
CA ASP A 113 -8.47 -46.00 36.83
C ASP A 113 -7.52 -47.18 36.54
N LYS A 114 -8.10 -48.39 36.54
CA LYS A 114 -7.42 -49.65 36.22
C LYS A 114 -8.02 -50.26 34.96
N VAL A 115 -7.19 -50.47 33.95
CA VAL A 115 -7.61 -50.96 32.63
C VAL A 115 -6.79 -52.17 32.23
N ASN A 116 -7.45 -53.15 31.59
CA ASN A 116 -6.80 -54.35 31.08
C ASN A 116 -6.36 -54.15 29.63
N PHE A 117 -5.14 -54.55 29.31
CA PHE A 117 -4.60 -54.55 27.94
C PHE A 117 -4.08 -55.95 27.57
N ALA A 118 -4.14 -56.29 26.29
CA ALA A 118 -3.54 -57.52 25.78
C ALA A 118 -2.01 -57.40 25.65
N SER A 119 -1.29 -58.50 25.68
CA SER A 119 0.16 -58.58 25.47
C SER A 119 0.49 -59.93 24.84
N ASN A 120 1.66 -60.05 24.23
CA ASN A 120 2.04 -61.20 23.40
C ASN A 120 1.09 -61.42 22.20
N MET A 121 0.59 -60.33 21.60
CA MET A 121 -0.31 -60.35 20.45
C MET A 121 0.33 -59.76 19.18
N PHE A 122 0.84 -60.63 18.31
CA PHE A 122 1.61 -60.23 17.12
C PHE A 122 0.78 -59.51 16.04
N ASP A 123 -0.47 -59.90 15.84
CA ASP A 123 -1.36 -59.32 14.83
C ASP A 123 -2.38 -58.39 15.48
N HIS A 124 -2.06 -57.09 15.53
CA HIS A 124 -2.93 -56.08 16.15
C HIS A 124 -2.64 -54.70 15.57
N LEU A 125 -3.69 -53.91 15.32
CA LEU A 125 -3.59 -52.55 14.74
C LEU A 125 -2.68 -51.62 15.56
N LEU A 126 -2.73 -51.71 16.89
CA LEU A 126 -1.89 -50.94 17.81
C LEU A 126 -0.40 -51.34 17.83
N ASN A 127 0.03 -52.37 17.08
CA ASN A 127 1.45 -52.67 16.92
C ASN A 127 2.17 -51.68 15.98
N ASN A 128 1.39 -50.91 15.20
CA ASN A 128 1.84 -49.82 14.34
C ASN A 128 0.99 -48.56 14.62
N PRO A 129 1.17 -47.89 15.77
CA PRO A 129 0.41 -46.68 16.08
C PRO A 129 0.72 -45.59 15.04
N GLN A 130 -0.33 -44.95 14.50
CA GLN A 130 -0.15 -43.74 13.70
C GLN A 130 0.14 -42.58 14.65
N ASP A 131 1.29 -41.94 14.49
CA ASP A 131 1.67 -40.73 15.24
C ASP A 131 0.91 -39.50 14.71
N THR A 132 -0.41 -39.47 14.87
CA THR A 132 -1.19 -38.26 14.56
C THR A 132 -1.12 -37.32 15.75
N ILE A 133 -0.24 -36.31 15.66
CA ILE A 133 -0.31 -35.12 16.53
C ILE A 133 -1.45 -34.27 15.99
N ASP A 134 -2.66 -34.51 16.49
CA ASP A 134 -3.85 -33.75 16.10
C ASP A 134 -3.91 -32.45 16.92
N ASN A 135 -3.34 -31.38 16.38
CA ASN A 135 -3.39 -30.04 16.95
C ASN A 135 -3.39 -29.00 15.82
N GLU A 136 -4.48 -28.24 15.70
CA GLU A 136 -4.65 -27.18 14.70
C GLU A 136 -3.57 -26.08 14.81
N PHE A 137 -3.01 -25.86 16.01
CA PHE A 137 -1.90 -24.93 16.27
C PHE A 137 -0.53 -25.46 15.84
N LEU A 138 -0.48 -26.67 15.27
CA LEU A 138 0.70 -27.29 14.65
C LEU A 138 0.49 -27.54 13.15
N VAL A 139 -0.49 -26.88 12.55
CA VAL A 139 -0.77 -26.87 11.11
C VAL A 139 -0.40 -25.49 10.56
N LEU A 140 0.52 -25.47 9.60
CA LEU A 140 1.10 -24.24 9.05
C LEU A 140 0.04 -23.25 8.55
N ASN A 141 -0.89 -23.72 7.72
CA ASN A 141 -1.92 -22.85 7.12
C ASN A 141 -2.81 -22.20 8.19
N ASN A 142 -3.26 -22.97 9.18
CA ASN A 142 -4.12 -22.48 10.26
C ASN A 142 -3.40 -21.43 11.13
N VAL A 143 -2.12 -21.68 11.44
CA VAL A 143 -1.30 -20.74 12.22
C VAL A 143 -1.02 -19.48 11.41
N PHE A 144 -0.70 -19.61 10.12
CA PHE A 144 -0.41 -18.48 9.27
C PHE A 144 -1.65 -17.60 9.08
N GLU A 145 -2.80 -18.14 8.72
CA GLU A 145 -4.03 -17.34 8.55
C GLU A 145 -4.43 -16.60 9.83
N LYS A 146 -4.30 -17.25 11.00
CA LYS A 146 -4.74 -16.66 12.28
C LYS A 146 -3.73 -15.68 12.88
N PHE A 147 -2.43 -15.86 12.66
CA PHE A 147 -1.37 -15.12 13.37
C PHE A 147 -0.38 -14.36 12.47
N ARG A 148 -0.57 -14.38 11.14
CA ARG A 148 0.35 -13.75 10.17
C ARG A 148 0.73 -12.34 10.56
N GLU A 149 -0.23 -11.45 10.75
CA GLU A 149 0.04 -10.03 10.96
C GLU A 149 0.89 -9.78 12.23
N SER A 150 0.52 -10.43 13.33
CA SER A 150 1.25 -10.34 14.60
C SER A 150 2.69 -10.87 14.49
N LEU A 151 2.88 -12.02 13.84
CA LEU A 151 4.19 -12.65 13.69
C LEU A 151 5.09 -11.90 12.69
N VAL A 152 4.53 -11.44 11.57
CA VAL A 152 5.26 -10.65 10.57
C VAL A 152 5.77 -9.34 11.18
N ASN A 153 4.92 -8.62 11.93
CA ASN A 153 5.31 -7.34 12.55
C ASN A 153 6.41 -7.54 13.61
N LYS A 154 6.36 -8.63 14.38
CA LYS A 154 7.43 -9.00 15.32
C LYS A 154 8.72 -9.34 14.60
N LEU A 155 8.64 -10.10 13.50
CA LEU A 155 9.81 -10.48 12.71
C LEU A 155 10.48 -9.25 12.10
N GLU A 156 9.69 -8.35 11.52
CA GLU A 156 10.16 -7.09 10.92
C GLU A 156 10.92 -6.23 11.93
N SER A 157 10.40 -6.12 13.16
CA SER A 157 11.07 -5.37 14.25
C SER A 157 12.42 -5.95 14.65
N ILE A 158 12.64 -7.25 14.46
CA ILE A 158 13.90 -7.93 14.80
C ILE A 158 14.87 -7.91 13.63
N LEU A 159 14.38 -8.15 12.40
CA LEU A 159 15.19 -8.07 11.19
C LEU A 159 15.75 -6.66 10.98
N ALA A 160 14.99 -5.62 11.29
CA ALA A 160 15.46 -4.23 11.20
C ALA A 160 16.63 -3.90 12.15
N LYS A 161 16.86 -4.71 13.19
CA LYS A 161 17.97 -4.55 14.14
C LYS A 161 19.21 -5.38 13.79
N ASN A 162 19.10 -6.29 12.82
CA ASN A 162 20.17 -7.20 12.46
C ASN A 162 21.06 -6.56 11.38
N GLU A 163 22.35 -6.40 11.67
CA GLU A 163 23.33 -5.78 10.74
C GLU A 163 23.80 -6.74 9.62
N ASP A 164 23.65 -8.05 9.83
CA ASP A 164 24.09 -9.10 8.91
C ASP A 164 23.10 -9.34 7.76
N LEU A 165 21.86 -8.86 7.91
CA LEU A 165 20.81 -8.92 6.90
C LEU A 165 20.55 -7.53 6.33
N VAL A 166 20.36 -7.47 5.01
CA VAL A 166 20.01 -6.24 4.29
C VAL A 166 18.60 -6.40 3.71
N CYS A 167 17.80 -5.35 3.80
CA CYS A 167 16.44 -5.30 3.26
C CYS A 167 16.37 -4.34 2.07
N ILE A 168 15.80 -4.78 0.95
CA ILE A 168 15.60 -3.99 -0.28
C ILE A 168 14.25 -4.35 -0.89
N ALA A 169 13.42 -3.35 -1.20
CA ALA A 169 12.10 -3.54 -1.79
C ALA A 169 11.24 -4.58 -1.05
N GLY A 170 11.37 -4.65 0.29
CA GLY A 170 10.68 -5.62 1.14
C GLY A 170 11.23 -7.06 1.15
N SER A 171 12.38 -7.31 0.52
CA SER A 171 13.09 -8.60 0.49
C SER A 171 14.39 -8.55 1.29
N TYR A 172 14.70 -9.62 2.04
CA TYR A 172 15.87 -9.70 2.91
C TYR A 172 16.93 -10.64 2.37
N PHE A 173 18.20 -10.29 2.58
CA PHE A 173 19.33 -11.09 2.13
C PHE A 173 20.61 -10.94 2.99
N PRO A 174 21.47 -11.97 3.10
CA PRO A 174 22.74 -11.91 3.82
C PRO A 174 23.76 -10.95 3.19
N ARG A 175 24.31 -10.04 4.01
CA ARG A 175 25.36 -9.10 3.59
C ARG A 175 26.62 -9.81 3.08
N ALA A 176 26.95 -10.97 3.65
CA ALA A 176 28.16 -11.72 3.31
C ALA A 176 28.18 -12.28 1.87
N LEU A 177 27.04 -12.35 1.19
CA LEU A 177 26.92 -12.86 -0.19
C LEU A 177 26.82 -11.76 -1.24
N LEU A 178 26.91 -10.48 -0.84
CA LEU A 178 26.81 -9.36 -1.76
C LEU A 178 28.04 -9.29 -2.67
N VAL A 179 27.78 -9.03 -3.95
CA VAL A 179 28.81 -8.73 -4.94
C VAL A 179 29.28 -7.29 -4.74
N ASP A 180 30.58 -7.04 -4.86
CA ASP A 180 31.14 -5.69 -4.72
C ASP A 180 30.77 -4.82 -5.93
N VAL A 181 29.82 -3.91 -5.73
CA VAL A 181 29.40 -2.91 -6.73
C VAL A 181 30.06 -1.58 -6.41
N GLY A 182 31.29 -1.41 -6.92
CA GLY A 182 32.02 -0.16 -6.76
C GLY A 182 31.50 1.01 -7.62
N VAL A 183 32.02 2.20 -7.34
CA VAL A 183 31.68 3.47 -8.03
C VAL A 183 31.82 3.40 -9.55
N GLY A 184 32.77 2.61 -10.06
CA GLY A 184 32.95 2.39 -11.49
C GLY A 184 31.70 1.81 -12.17
N HIS A 185 31.07 0.82 -11.54
CA HIS A 185 29.83 0.22 -12.04
C HIS A 185 28.66 1.22 -11.97
N LEU A 186 28.57 2.00 -10.88
CA LEU A 186 27.55 3.03 -10.75
C LEU A 186 27.67 4.10 -11.84
N ASN A 187 28.89 4.51 -12.19
CA ASN A 187 29.09 5.45 -13.30
C ASN A 187 28.67 4.85 -14.67
N LEU A 188 28.86 3.55 -14.86
CA LEU A 188 28.37 2.87 -16.06
C LEU A 188 26.84 2.80 -16.06
N CYS A 189 26.20 2.48 -14.93
CA CYS A 189 24.73 2.53 -14.80
C CYS A 189 24.18 3.92 -15.12
N GLU A 190 24.81 4.98 -14.60
CA GLU A 190 24.42 6.36 -14.92
C GLU A 190 24.52 6.63 -16.42
N ALA A 191 25.63 6.26 -17.06
CA ALA A 191 25.80 6.46 -18.49
C ALA A 191 24.75 5.70 -19.32
N VAL A 192 24.43 4.46 -18.92
CA VAL A 192 23.37 3.67 -19.57
C VAL A 192 22.02 4.36 -19.40
N LEU A 193 21.61 4.72 -18.18
CA LEU A 193 20.33 5.38 -17.96
C LEU A 193 20.25 6.73 -18.69
N GLU A 194 21.33 7.50 -18.75
CA GLU A 194 21.38 8.77 -19.48
C GLU A 194 21.15 8.57 -20.99
N MET A 195 21.72 7.51 -21.59
CA MET A 195 21.45 7.16 -23.00
C MET A 195 19.97 6.87 -23.26
N TYR A 196 19.23 6.39 -22.26
CA TYR A 196 17.78 6.13 -22.32
C TYR A 196 16.94 7.27 -21.73
N GLY A 197 17.49 8.49 -21.66
CA GLY A 197 16.73 9.67 -21.21
C GLY A 197 16.38 9.64 -19.72
N GLY A 198 17.18 8.95 -18.92
CA GLY A 198 17.01 8.79 -17.47
C GLY A 198 16.38 7.49 -17.03
N GLY A 199 15.76 6.71 -17.94
CA GLY A 199 15.09 5.43 -17.63
C GLY A 199 13.57 5.45 -17.86
N PRO A 200 12.78 4.58 -17.20
CA PRO A 200 13.17 3.62 -16.19
C PRO A 200 13.81 2.38 -16.82
N MET A 201 14.66 1.68 -16.08
CA MET A 201 15.27 0.43 -16.54
C MET A 201 15.25 -0.63 -15.43
N LYS A 202 15.08 -1.89 -15.80
CA LYS A 202 15.18 -3.01 -14.85
C LYS A 202 16.64 -3.31 -14.54
N SER A 203 16.88 -3.83 -13.34
CA SER A 203 18.22 -4.11 -12.85
C SER A 203 18.96 -5.14 -13.72
N HIS A 204 18.26 -6.20 -14.17
CA HIS A 204 18.86 -7.16 -15.11
C HIS A 204 19.23 -6.55 -16.47
N GLU A 205 18.50 -5.55 -16.95
CA GLU A 205 18.83 -4.83 -18.19
C GLU A 205 20.11 -4.00 -17.98
N LEU A 206 20.24 -3.32 -16.84
CA LEU A 206 21.46 -2.59 -16.47
C LEU A 206 22.67 -3.53 -16.38
N ILE A 207 22.53 -4.66 -15.70
CA ILE A 207 23.60 -5.68 -15.54
C ILE A 207 24.11 -6.14 -16.90
N SER A 208 23.20 -6.38 -17.85
CA SER A 208 23.56 -6.85 -19.19
C SER A 208 24.40 -5.85 -19.99
N GLN A 209 24.32 -4.56 -19.66
CA GLN A 209 25.04 -3.48 -20.35
C GLN A 209 26.40 -3.14 -19.70
N ILE A 210 26.55 -3.40 -18.40
CA ILE A 210 27.75 -3.02 -17.62
C ILE A 210 28.71 -4.20 -17.35
N GLU A 211 28.41 -5.39 -17.89
CA GLU A 211 29.22 -6.62 -17.79
C GLU A 211 29.68 -6.95 -16.36
N LEU A 212 28.79 -6.77 -15.37
CA LEU A 212 29.04 -7.19 -13.99
C LEU A 212 29.32 -8.70 -13.92
N PRO A 213 30.25 -9.19 -13.07
CA PRO A 213 30.50 -10.62 -12.95
C PRO A 213 29.23 -11.37 -12.53
N THR A 214 28.73 -12.24 -13.40
CA THR A 214 27.55 -13.10 -13.14
C THR A 214 27.93 -14.47 -12.57
N ASP A 215 29.20 -14.71 -12.27
CA ASP A 215 29.73 -16.04 -11.93
C ASP A 215 29.18 -16.63 -10.61
N VAL A 216 28.52 -15.83 -9.77
CA VAL A 216 28.19 -16.21 -8.40
C VAL A 216 26.71 -16.58 -8.18
N ASN A 217 25.77 -16.04 -8.99
CA ASN A 217 24.32 -16.33 -9.11
C ASN A 217 23.62 -15.04 -9.58
N ALA A 218 22.79 -15.10 -10.62
CA ALA A 218 22.17 -13.90 -11.23
C ALA A 218 21.33 -13.09 -10.23
N ASN A 219 20.63 -13.75 -9.30
CA ASN A 219 19.82 -13.09 -8.29
C ASN A 219 20.69 -12.33 -7.28
N LEU A 220 21.90 -12.81 -7.00
CA LEU A 220 22.86 -12.13 -6.11
C LEU A 220 23.37 -10.85 -6.76
N THR A 221 23.75 -10.92 -8.02
CA THR A 221 24.24 -9.76 -8.77
C THR A 221 23.14 -8.69 -8.88
N GLU A 222 21.90 -9.11 -9.13
CA GLU A 222 20.74 -8.20 -9.17
C GLU A 222 20.45 -7.54 -7.82
N PHE A 223 20.40 -8.32 -6.74
CA PHE A 223 20.18 -7.79 -5.41
C PHE A 223 21.30 -6.82 -4.98
N SER A 224 22.56 -7.16 -5.27
CA SER A 224 23.72 -6.32 -4.94
C SER A 224 23.72 -5.01 -5.73
N LEU A 225 23.34 -5.05 -7.02
CA LEU A 225 23.20 -3.83 -7.81
C LEU A 225 22.07 -2.95 -7.29
N ASN A 226 20.91 -3.52 -6.95
CA ASN A 226 19.80 -2.77 -6.37
C ASN A 226 20.22 -2.04 -5.10
N LEU A 227 20.99 -2.70 -4.23
CA LEU A 227 21.50 -2.08 -3.01
C LEU A 227 22.36 -0.86 -3.31
N ALA A 228 23.34 -1.03 -4.21
CA ALA A 228 24.29 0.01 -4.53
C ALA A 228 23.63 1.21 -5.24
N LEU A 229 22.59 0.96 -6.06
CA LEU A 229 21.79 2.02 -6.67
C LEU A 229 20.91 2.73 -5.64
N GLN A 230 20.33 2.01 -4.68
CA GLN A 230 19.49 2.58 -3.61
C GLN A 230 20.29 3.50 -2.67
N GLU A 231 21.54 3.14 -2.37
CA GLU A 231 22.41 3.92 -1.49
C GLU A 231 23.01 5.16 -2.18
N ASP A 232 23.03 5.21 -3.52
CA ASP A 232 23.58 6.32 -4.28
C ASP A 232 22.49 7.35 -4.67
N PRO A 233 22.62 8.62 -4.25
CA PRO A 233 21.57 9.64 -4.44
C PRO A 233 21.31 10.03 -5.91
N ARG A 234 22.14 9.60 -6.86
CA ARG A 234 21.94 9.86 -8.29
C ARG A 234 20.77 9.07 -8.86
N PHE A 235 20.43 7.94 -8.26
CA PHE A 235 19.40 7.04 -8.73
C PHE A 235 18.16 7.16 -7.84
N ASP A 236 17.00 6.97 -8.45
CA ASP A 236 15.72 6.84 -7.75
C ASP A 236 15.07 5.53 -8.20
N GLU A 237 14.44 4.84 -7.25
CA GLU A 237 13.61 3.68 -7.55
C GLU A 237 12.20 4.21 -7.83
N VAL A 238 11.63 3.84 -8.97
CA VAL A 238 10.37 4.42 -9.47
C VAL A 238 9.35 3.36 -9.86
N GLY A 239 9.61 2.11 -9.47
CA GLY A 239 8.83 0.96 -9.87
C GLY A 239 7.57 0.76 -9.02
N PRO A 240 6.53 0.12 -9.59
CA PRO A 240 5.38 -0.31 -8.82
C PRO A 240 5.74 -1.47 -7.88
N ALA A 241 4.88 -1.74 -6.90
CA ALA A 241 5.06 -2.81 -5.92
C ALA A 241 5.38 -4.16 -6.59
N GLY A 242 6.56 -4.69 -6.29
CA GLY A 242 7.05 -5.96 -6.84
C GLY A 242 7.93 -5.84 -8.08
N GLU A 243 8.06 -4.66 -8.67
CA GLU A 243 9.01 -4.40 -9.77
C GLU A 243 9.99 -3.29 -9.37
N THR A 244 11.29 -3.58 -9.39
CA THR A 244 12.32 -2.56 -9.17
C THR A 244 12.69 -1.90 -10.49
N LEU A 245 12.45 -0.61 -10.60
CA LEU A 245 12.78 0.19 -11.78
C LEU A 245 13.66 1.37 -11.38
N TRP A 246 14.78 1.56 -12.07
CA TRP A 246 15.74 2.61 -11.75
C TRP A 246 15.63 3.78 -12.73
N PHE A 247 15.67 4.99 -12.18
CA PHE A 247 15.66 6.24 -12.92
C PHE A 247 16.75 7.18 -12.42
N LEU A 248 17.26 8.08 -13.27
CA LEU A 248 18.20 9.13 -12.85
C LEU A 248 17.47 10.32 -12.26
N ASN A 249 17.75 10.60 -10.99
CA ASN A 249 17.10 11.67 -10.22
C ASN A 249 17.19 13.03 -10.95
N ARG A 250 18.38 13.38 -11.45
CA ARG A 250 18.59 14.66 -12.18
C ARG A 250 17.79 14.82 -13.48
N LEU A 251 17.34 13.72 -14.08
CA LEU A 251 16.57 13.72 -15.33
C LEU A 251 15.07 13.58 -15.08
N GLU A 252 14.63 13.50 -13.82
CA GLU A 252 13.21 13.55 -13.50
C GLU A 252 12.62 14.90 -13.92
N PRO A 253 11.32 14.93 -14.27
CA PRO A 253 10.63 16.19 -14.52
C PRO A 253 10.72 17.11 -13.29
N ALA A 254 10.89 18.42 -13.52
CA ALA A 254 10.99 19.41 -12.45
C ALA A 254 9.76 19.40 -11.53
N GLU A 255 8.58 19.17 -12.10
CA GLU A 255 7.31 19.04 -11.39
C GLU A 255 7.17 17.76 -10.56
N VAL A 256 8.06 16.79 -10.71
CA VAL A 256 8.14 15.57 -9.88
C VAL A 256 9.16 15.75 -8.75
N GLN A 257 10.24 16.46 -9.05
CA GLN A 257 11.26 16.85 -8.06
C GLN A 257 10.71 17.85 -7.04
N GLU A 258 10.03 18.89 -7.52
CA GLU A 258 9.43 19.94 -6.70
C GLU A 258 7.94 20.11 -6.97
N THR A 259 7.16 20.27 -5.91
CA THR A 259 5.72 20.57 -6.01
C THR A 259 5.49 21.86 -6.81
N PRO A 260 4.67 21.82 -7.88
CA PRO A 260 4.31 22.99 -8.67
C PRO A 260 3.79 24.14 -7.83
N ALA A 261 4.12 25.39 -8.21
CA ALA A 261 3.75 26.58 -7.43
C ALA A 261 2.24 26.71 -7.18
N THR A 262 1.42 26.30 -8.14
CA THR A 262 -0.05 26.32 -8.05
C THR A 262 -0.61 25.30 -7.05
N LEU A 263 0.13 24.23 -6.74
CA LEU A 263 -0.30 23.19 -5.79
C LEU A 263 0.25 23.41 -4.37
N ARG A 264 1.18 24.35 -4.18
CA ARG A 264 1.72 24.66 -2.85
C ARG A 264 0.64 25.33 -1.99
N ASN A 265 0.07 24.56 -1.05
CA ASN A 265 -0.85 25.10 -0.07
C ASN A 265 -0.10 25.91 1.00
N GLN A 266 -0.55 27.15 1.24
CA GLN A 266 -0.01 28.04 2.27
C GLN A 266 -1.03 28.35 3.35
N VAL A 267 -2.22 27.77 3.27
CA VAL A 267 -3.28 27.94 4.26
C VAL A 267 -3.25 26.74 5.22
N GLU A 268 -3.36 27.03 6.51
CA GLU A 268 -3.44 25.98 7.52
C GLU A 268 -4.71 25.13 7.33
N PRO A 269 -4.63 23.81 7.55
CA PRO A 269 -5.80 22.93 7.53
C PRO A 269 -6.84 23.41 8.55
N VAL A 270 -8.11 23.28 8.19
CA VAL A 270 -9.23 23.65 9.06
C VAL A 270 -10.05 22.41 9.38
N ASP A 271 -10.27 22.16 10.66
CA ASP A 271 -11.24 21.17 11.13
C ASP A 271 -12.63 21.81 11.10
N LEU A 272 -13.52 21.22 10.30
CA LEU A 272 -14.90 21.68 10.23
C LEU A 272 -15.68 21.19 11.47
N PRO A 273 -16.60 21.99 12.00
CA PRO A 273 -17.59 21.50 12.94
C PRO A 273 -18.41 20.35 12.33
N GLU A 274 -18.85 19.40 13.16
CA GLU A 274 -19.61 18.20 12.73
C GLU A 274 -20.81 18.53 11.84
N GLU A 275 -21.51 19.64 12.11
CA GLU A 275 -22.67 20.11 11.33
C GLU A 275 -22.32 20.52 9.89
N LEU A 276 -21.06 20.92 9.65
CA LEU A 276 -20.56 21.39 8.36
C LEU A 276 -19.79 20.31 7.58
N GLU A 277 -19.49 19.17 8.20
CA GLU A 277 -18.76 18.06 7.56
C GLU A 277 -19.45 17.55 6.29
N GLN A 278 -20.78 17.56 6.26
CA GLN A 278 -21.57 17.20 5.09
C GLN A 278 -21.27 18.05 3.83
N TYR A 279 -20.70 19.25 4.01
CA TYR A 279 -20.38 20.17 2.92
C TYR A 279 -18.90 20.12 2.49
N ARG A 280 -18.06 19.32 3.17
CA ARG A 280 -16.61 19.26 2.93
C ARG A 280 -16.25 19.03 1.46
N SER A 281 -17.00 18.18 0.77
CA SER A 281 -16.68 17.82 -0.61
C SER A 281 -17.16 18.84 -1.65
N LEU A 282 -18.03 19.81 -1.29
CA LEU A 282 -18.70 20.74 -2.22
C LEU A 282 -19.38 20.06 -3.45
N GLY A 283 -19.63 18.75 -3.39
CA GLY A 283 -20.14 17.93 -4.49
C GLY A 283 -19.45 16.56 -4.57
N SER A 284 -20.02 15.62 -5.32
CA SER A 284 -19.46 14.25 -5.44
C SER A 284 -18.25 14.17 -6.38
N GLU A 285 -18.21 15.05 -7.39
CA GLU A 285 -17.19 15.09 -8.46
C GLU A 285 -15.99 15.96 -8.12
N LEU A 286 -16.11 16.86 -7.13
CA LEU A 286 -14.97 17.61 -6.62
C LEU A 286 -14.17 16.71 -5.66
N CYS A 287 -12.94 16.45 -6.04
CA CYS A 287 -11.99 15.65 -5.26
C CYS A 287 -10.73 16.48 -5.09
N ASP A 288 -10.51 17.01 -3.88
CA ASP A 288 -9.35 17.83 -3.55
C ASP A 288 -8.38 17.02 -2.69
N GLU A 289 -7.11 16.98 -3.09
CA GLU A 289 -6.05 16.24 -2.42
C GLU A 289 -5.63 16.84 -1.08
N LEU A 290 -5.99 18.08 -0.77
CA LEU A 290 -5.66 18.72 0.50
C LEU A 290 -6.65 18.40 1.62
N GLU A 291 -7.81 17.82 1.29
CA GLU A 291 -8.76 17.33 2.27
C GLU A 291 -8.23 16.08 3.00
N ALA A 292 -8.84 15.78 4.13
CA ALA A 292 -8.60 14.53 4.84
C ALA A 292 -9.08 13.35 3.98
N ASP A 293 -8.35 12.24 4.06
CA ASP A 293 -8.77 10.99 3.40
C ASP A 293 -10.11 10.55 4.01
N CYS A 294 -11.07 10.23 3.14
CA CYS A 294 -12.33 9.61 3.52
C CYS A 294 -12.25 8.10 3.28
N ASP A 295 -12.91 7.31 4.11
CA ASP A 295 -13.13 5.89 3.82
C ASP A 295 -14.03 5.78 2.58
N CYS A 296 -13.43 5.43 1.45
CA CYS A 296 -14.13 5.18 0.20
C CYS A 296 -13.96 3.72 -0.21
N ASP A 297 -15.04 3.13 -0.70
CA ASP A 297 -15.01 1.80 -1.29
C ASP A 297 -14.10 1.77 -2.52
N ASP A 298 -13.59 0.59 -2.84
CA ASP A 298 -12.87 0.37 -4.10
C ASP A 298 -13.81 0.58 -5.28
N VAL A 299 -13.48 1.58 -6.11
CA VAL A 299 -14.23 1.89 -7.34
C VAL A 299 -13.35 1.62 -8.56
N ASP A 300 -13.94 1.05 -9.62
CA ASP A 300 -13.23 0.75 -10.87
C ASP A 300 -13.04 1.99 -11.78
N GLU A 301 -13.91 2.99 -11.65
CA GLU A 301 -13.90 4.23 -12.42
C GLU A 301 -14.29 5.42 -11.54
N VAL A 302 -13.55 6.52 -11.64
CA VAL A 302 -13.80 7.77 -10.91
C VAL A 302 -13.82 8.94 -11.89
N THR A 303 -14.87 9.76 -11.79
CA THR A 303 -14.97 11.04 -12.52
C THR A 303 -14.58 12.17 -11.60
N ILE A 304 -13.68 13.04 -12.06
CA ILE A 304 -13.26 14.23 -11.31
C ILE A 304 -13.39 15.51 -12.13
N SER A 305 -13.80 16.58 -11.47
CA SER A 305 -13.76 17.92 -12.04
C SER A 305 -12.37 18.54 -11.89
N LEU A 306 -11.76 18.93 -13.02
CA LEU A 306 -10.40 19.43 -13.06
C LEU A 306 -10.30 20.85 -12.47
N THR A 307 -9.57 21.02 -11.38
CA THR A 307 -9.36 22.35 -10.77
C THR A 307 -8.29 23.15 -11.54
N TYR A 308 -8.31 24.48 -11.43
CA TYR A 308 -7.29 25.32 -12.07
C TYR A 308 -5.84 24.95 -11.69
N PRO A 309 -5.51 24.72 -10.40
CA PRO A 309 -4.15 24.34 -10.02
C PRO A 309 -3.63 23.10 -10.76
N HIS A 310 -4.48 22.09 -10.89
CA HIS A 310 -4.18 20.83 -11.56
C HIS A 310 -4.16 20.97 -13.09
N TRP A 311 -5.08 21.73 -13.67
CA TRP A 311 -5.07 22.06 -15.10
C TRP A 311 -3.77 22.78 -15.49
N ARG A 312 -3.38 23.81 -14.71
CA ARG A 312 -2.19 24.63 -14.98
C ARG A 312 -0.89 23.82 -14.86
N ALA A 313 -0.80 22.95 -13.86
CA ALA A 313 0.35 22.08 -13.61
C ALA A 313 0.36 20.82 -14.51
N GLY A 314 -0.75 20.49 -15.17
CA GLY A 314 -0.86 19.25 -15.94
C GLY A 314 -0.88 18.01 -15.06
N THR A 315 -1.56 18.10 -13.92
CA THR A 315 -1.63 17.06 -12.88
C THR A 315 -3.07 16.63 -12.60
N LEU A 316 -3.25 15.56 -11.82
CA LEU A 316 -4.51 15.17 -11.16
C LEU A 316 -4.30 15.05 -9.65
N PRO A 317 -5.32 15.31 -8.83
CA PRO A 317 -5.26 15.09 -7.38
C PRO A 317 -5.20 13.59 -7.06
N LEU A 318 -4.31 13.18 -6.16
CA LEU A 318 -4.27 11.82 -5.63
C LEU A 318 -5.09 11.76 -4.33
N THR A 319 -6.41 11.68 -4.47
CA THR A 319 -7.34 11.54 -3.34
C THR A 319 -7.52 10.09 -2.94
N ALA A 320 -8.14 9.82 -1.78
CA ALA A 320 -8.50 8.46 -1.35
C ALA A 320 -9.22 7.64 -2.44
N LYS A 321 -10.16 8.27 -3.17
CA LYS A 321 -10.90 7.63 -4.27
C LYS A 321 -10.01 7.24 -5.44
N LEU A 322 -9.01 8.06 -5.78
CA LEU A 322 -8.13 7.78 -6.91
C LEU A 322 -6.97 6.87 -6.52
N LYS A 323 -6.53 6.90 -5.26
CA LYS A 323 -5.33 6.21 -4.77
C LYS A 323 -5.29 4.72 -5.12
N ASN A 324 -6.45 4.05 -5.15
CA ASN A 324 -6.55 2.61 -5.43
C ASN A 324 -6.52 2.29 -6.94
N LEU A 325 -6.70 3.29 -7.81
CA LEU A 325 -6.59 3.14 -9.26
C LEU A 325 -5.15 3.20 -9.76
N PHE A 326 -4.25 3.84 -8.99
CA PHE A 326 -2.85 4.01 -9.35
C PHE A 326 -1.96 2.95 -8.69
N PRO A 327 -0.83 2.58 -9.32
CA PRO A 327 0.13 1.67 -8.70
C PRO A 327 0.68 2.25 -7.41
N THR A 328 0.93 1.37 -6.44
CA THR A 328 1.60 1.69 -5.17
C THR A 328 3.04 1.19 -5.22
N ALA A 329 3.91 1.74 -4.38
CA ALA A 329 5.26 1.24 -4.14
C ALA A 329 5.48 1.04 -2.64
N TYR A 330 6.42 0.14 -2.29
CA TYR A 330 6.74 -0.19 -0.90
C TYR A 330 7.63 0.87 -0.24
N GLU A 331 8.65 1.35 -0.97
CA GLU A 331 9.70 2.18 -0.39
C GLU A 331 9.75 3.59 -1.01
N THR A 332 9.24 3.76 -2.23
CA THR A 332 9.53 4.98 -3.00
C THR A 332 8.42 6.02 -2.97
N PRO A 333 8.78 7.31 -2.82
CA PRO A 333 7.83 8.40 -2.77
C PRO A 333 7.22 8.70 -4.15
N ARG A 334 7.88 8.23 -5.22
CA ARG A 334 7.57 8.51 -6.62
C ARG A 334 7.45 7.20 -7.38
N VAL A 335 6.41 7.07 -8.19
CA VAL A 335 6.19 5.87 -9.01
C VAL A 335 5.91 6.28 -10.44
N LYS A 336 6.66 5.74 -11.39
CA LYS A 336 6.42 5.93 -12.82
C LYS A 336 5.47 4.86 -13.33
N PHE A 337 4.52 5.27 -14.15
CA PHE A 337 3.49 4.39 -14.72
C PHE A 337 3.06 4.92 -16.10
N ASP A 338 2.19 4.18 -16.79
CA ASP A 338 1.70 4.59 -18.10
C ASP A 338 0.21 4.99 -18.06
N PHE A 339 -0.08 6.16 -18.59
CA PHE A 339 -1.42 6.54 -18.97
C PHE A 339 -1.79 5.91 -20.31
N VAL A 340 -3.05 5.47 -20.42
CA VAL A 340 -3.65 4.97 -21.66
C VAL A 340 -4.86 5.86 -21.98
N ASP A 341 -4.83 6.55 -23.10
CA ASP A 341 -5.99 7.33 -23.56
C ASP A 341 -7.09 6.38 -24.05
N GLY A 342 -8.26 6.44 -23.41
CA GLY A 342 -9.40 5.57 -23.69
C GLY A 342 -9.94 5.66 -25.12
N HIS A 343 -9.70 6.76 -25.84
CA HIS A 343 -10.22 6.96 -27.21
C HIS A 343 -9.32 6.39 -28.29
N ASN A 344 -8.03 6.71 -28.23
CA ASN A 344 -7.07 6.39 -29.29
C ASN A 344 -6.07 5.29 -28.88
N GLN A 345 -6.12 4.82 -27.62
CA GLN A 345 -5.22 3.83 -27.04
C GLN A 345 -3.74 4.24 -27.08
N THR A 346 -3.44 5.54 -27.23
CA THR A 346 -2.06 6.03 -27.13
C THR A 346 -1.60 5.99 -25.69
N THR A 347 -0.38 5.49 -25.48
CA THR A 347 0.24 5.42 -24.17
C THR A 347 1.23 6.56 -23.98
N PHE A 348 1.30 7.10 -22.77
CA PHE A 348 2.29 8.10 -22.40
C PHE A 348 2.60 8.02 -20.90
N GLY A 349 3.80 8.42 -20.51
CA GLY A 349 4.27 8.26 -19.14
C GLY A 349 3.62 9.23 -18.17
N GLY A 350 3.31 8.73 -16.97
CA GLY A 350 2.86 9.49 -15.82
C GLY A 350 3.71 9.22 -14.59
N TRP A 351 3.60 10.11 -13.61
CA TRP A 351 4.31 10.02 -12.33
C TRP A 351 3.35 10.20 -11.18
N VAL A 352 3.33 9.28 -10.22
CA VAL A 352 2.62 9.43 -8.95
C VAL A 352 3.58 10.04 -7.95
N VAL A 353 3.28 11.24 -7.43
CA VAL A 353 4.07 11.91 -6.39
C VAL A 353 3.32 11.79 -5.07
N ARG A 354 3.61 10.73 -4.30
CA ARG A 354 2.82 10.37 -3.11
C ARG A 354 3.02 11.34 -1.96
N SER A 355 4.26 11.82 -1.77
CA SER A 355 4.61 12.79 -0.72
C SER A 355 3.79 14.08 -0.80
N SER A 356 3.39 14.46 -2.01
CA SER A 356 2.62 15.69 -2.28
C SER A 356 1.22 15.44 -2.83
N ARG A 357 0.77 14.17 -2.86
CA ARG A 357 -0.59 13.74 -3.24
C ARG A 357 -1.08 14.23 -4.62
N TYR A 358 -0.26 14.15 -5.66
CA TYR A 358 -0.71 14.39 -7.03
C TYR A 358 -0.08 13.44 -8.05
N ILE A 359 -0.68 13.40 -9.24
CA ILE A 359 -0.21 12.64 -10.39
C ILE A 359 0.20 13.63 -11.49
N PHE A 360 1.38 13.48 -12.08
CA PHE A 360 1.92 14.34 -13.13
C PHE A 360 1.96 13.63 -14.50
N GLY A 361 1.88 14.41 -15.59
CA GLY A 361 2.06 13.93 -16.97
C GLY A 361 0.91 14.24 -17.94
N LEU A 362 -0.05 15.10 -17.56
CA LEU A 362 -1.29 15.29 -18.31
C LEU A 362 -1.40 16.62 -19.05
N LYS A 363 -0.38 17.48 -18.95
CA LYS A 363 -0.39 18.83 -19.55
C LYS A 363 -0.68 18.83 -21.05
N ASP A 364 0.08 18.03 -21.80
CA ASP A 364 -0.05 17.95 -23.26
C ASP A 364 -1.38 17.30 -23.65
N TRP A 365 -1.85 16.33 -22.86
CA TRP A 365 -3.14 15.69 -23.05
C TRP A 365 -4.30 16.68 -22.86
N TYR A 366 -4.29 17.48 -21.79
CA TYR A 366 -5.27 18.54 -21.56
C TYR A 366 -5.31 19.54 -22.72
N HIS A 367 -4.15 19.97 -23.21
CA HIS A 367 -4.08 20.91 -24.33
C HIS A 367 -4.64 20.29 -25.63
N LYS A 368 -4.31 19.02 -25.92
CA LYS A 368 -4.81 18.31 -27.10
C LYS A 368 -6.32 18.11 -27.09
N GLU A 369 -6.88 17.80 -25.91
CA GLU A 369 -8.31 17.55 -25.75
C GLU A 369 -9.14 18.84 -25.62
N GLY A 370 -8.49 19.98 -25.36
CA GLY A 370 -9.14 21.29 -25.23
C GLY A 370 -9.77 21.51 -23.86
N PHE A 371 -9.16 20.96 -22.81
CA PHE A 371 -9.67 21.07 -21.45
C PHE A 371 -9.54 22.49 -20.92
N ILE A 372 -10.53 22.85 -20.10
CA ILE A 372 -10.54 24.05 -19.27
C ILE A 372 -10.68 23.62 -17.81
N PRO A 373 -10.34 24.48 -16.83
CA PRO A 373 -10.77 24.26 -15.46
C PRO A 373 -12.27 24.02 -15.41
N GLY A 374 -12.69 23.00 -14.66
CA GLY A 374 -14.05 22.46 -14.59
C GLY A 374 -14.32 21.29 -15.52
N SER A 375 -13.47 21.01 -16.52
CA SER A 375 -13.62 19.82 -17.39
C SER A 375 -13.61 18.52 -16.59
N LEU A 376 -14.46 17.57 -16.99
CA LEU A 376 -14.57 16.27 -16.33
C LEU A 376 -13.58 15.28 -16.92
N VAL A 377 -12.84 14.60 -16.04
CA VAL A 377 -11.86 13.57 -16.39
C VAL A 377 -12.30 12.25 -15.78
N HIS A 378 -12.41 11.21 -16.60
CA HIS A 378 -12.68 9.85 -16.14
C HIS A 378 -11.37 9.09 -16.00
N VAL A 379 -11.16 8.47 -14.86
CA VAL A 379 -9.99 7.67 -14.54
C VAL A 379 -10.44 6.27 -14.19
N SER A 380 -9.84 5.25 -14.78
CA SER A 380 -10.18 3.85 -14.54
C SER A 380 -8.94 2.97 -14.54
N ARG A 381 -9.03 1.81 -13.89
CA ARG A 381 -7.92 0.86 -13.82
C ARG A 381 -7.61 0.29 -15.21
N GLY A 382 -6.33 0.25 -15.58
CA GLY A 382 -5.88 -0.36 -16.83
C GLY A 382 -6.00 -1.89 -16.83
N LYS A 383 -5.84 -2.48 -18.01
CA LYS A 383 -5.86 -3.95 -18.17
C LYS A 383 -4.57 -4.62 -17.69
N GLN A 384 -3.46 -3.89 -17.74
CA GLN A 384 -2.15 -4.36 -17.28
C GLN A 384 -1.77 -3.67 -15.97
N PRO A 385 -1.04 -4.36 -15.07
CA PRO A 385 -0.44 -3.70 -13.90
C PRO A 385 0.41 -2.50 -14.33
N GLY A 386 0.32 -1.39 -13.60
CA GLY A 386 1.04 -0.16 -13.93
C GLY A 386 0.44 0.68 -15.06
N GLN A 387 -0.74 0.32 -15.60
CA GLN A 387 -1.48 1.15 -16.54
C GLN A 387 -2.74 1.76 -15.93
N VAL A 388 -3.00 3.02 -16.27
CA VAL A 388 -4.22 3.74 -15.87
C VAL A 388 -4.88 4.31 -17.11
N ILE A 389 -6.18 4.04 -17.28
CA ILE A 389 -6.94 4.53 -18.42
C ILE A 389 -7.55 5.88 -18.05
N ILE A 390 -7.33 6.87 -18.90
CA ILE A 390 -7.95 8.20 -18.80
C ILE A 390 -8.88 8.43 -19.99
N ARG A 391 -10.03 9.06 -19.75
CA ARG A 391 -11.00 9.38 -20.81
C ARG A 391 -11.54 10.78 -20.64
N ALA A 392 -11.58 11.50 -21.76
CA ALA A 392 -12.25 12.78 -21.94
C ALA A 392 -13.64 12.58 -22.54
N ASP A 393 -14.70 13.13 -21.95
CA ASP A 393 -16.00 13.11 -22.65
C ASP A 393 -16.08 14.28 -23.62
N LYS A 394 -15.98 13.96 -24.92
CA LYS A 394 -16.09 14.97 -25.98
C LYS A 394 -17.54 15.35 -26.19
N GLN A 395 -17.81 16.64 -26.14
CA GLN A 395 -19.08 17.21 -26.57
C GLN A 395 -18.91 17.81 -27.97
N ARG A 396 -19.98 17.79 -28.76
CA ARG A 396 -19.99 18.50 -30.04
C ARG A 396 -19.73 19.99 -29.76
N ASN A 397 -18.71 20.58 -30.38
CA ASN A 397 -18.33 21.98 -30.20
C ASN A 397 -19.56 22.89 -30.09
N SER A 398 -19.86 23.30 -28.86
CA SER A 398 -20.97 24.21 -28.56
C SER A 398 -20.39 25.52 -28.06
N LYS A 399 -21.20 26.58 -28.16
CA LYS A 399 -20.84 27.90 -27.66
C LYS A 399 -21.65 28.16 -26.41
N GLU A 400 -21.04 27.94 -25.26
CA GLU A 400 -21.65 28.11 -23.95
C GLU A 400 -21.26 29.45 -23.32
N TRP A 401 -22.09 29.96 -22.41
CA TRP A 401 -21.79 31.14 -21.62
C TRP A 401 -20.99 30.71 -20.39
N ILE A 402 -19.69 31.00 -20.37
CA ILE A 402 -18.80 30.56 -19.30
C ILE A 402 -18.16 31.78 -18.62
N ARG A 403 -17.97 31.65 -17.31
CA ARG A 403 -17.25 32.63 -16.49
C ARG A 403 -15.83 32.74 -17.04
N THR A 404 -15.54 33.88 -17.66
CA THR A 404 -14.22 34.19 -18.22
C THR A 404 -13.51 35.16 -17.29
N VAL A 405 -12.28 34.79 -16.93
CA VAL A 405 -11.42 35.56 -16.03
C VAL A 405 -10.68 36.62 -16.84
N LEU A 406 -10.80 37.88 -16.42
CA LEU A 406 -10.10 39.01 -17.01
C LEU A 406 -9.22 39.66 -15.94
N VAL A 407 -7.93 39.79 -16.23
CA VAL A 407 -6.97 40.44 -15.34
C VAL A 407 -6.73 41.87 -15.83
N GLY A 408 -7.04 42.85 -14.98
CA GLY A 408 -6.80 44.26 -15.24
C GLY A 408 -5.32 44.63 -15.16
N ALA A 409 -4.92 45.75 -15.78
CA ALA A 409 -3.55 46.25 -15.74
C ALA A 409 -3.07 46.63 -14.32
N ASP A 410 -4.01 46.84 -13.39
CA ASP A 410 -3.81 47.10 -11.97
C ASP A 410 -3.67 45.81 -11.13
N GLY A 411 -3.78 44.63 -11.74
CA GLY A 411 -3.78 43.33 -11.05
C GLY A 411 -5.11 43.00 -10.37
N GLY A 412 -6.19 43.71 -10.72
CA GLY A 412 -7.56 43.35 -10.36
C GLY A 412 -8.05 42.16 -11.17
N ILE A 413 -8.91 41.32 -10.57
CA ILE A 413 -9.55 40.20 -11.25
C ILE A 413 -11.02 40.57 -11.44
N VAL A 414 -11.51 40.43 -12.67
CA VAL A 414 -12.92 40.63 -13.01
C VAL A 414 -13.43 39.38 -13.70
N PHE A 415 -14.64 38.96 -13.35
CA PHE A 415 -15.33 37.88 -14.04
C PHE A 415 -16.35 38.46 -15.02
N ALA A 416 -16.40 37.91 -16.22
CA ALA A 416 -17.42 38.24 -17.22
C ALA A 416 -18.00 36.95 -17.80
N LEU A 417 -19.32 36.93 -18.02
CA LEU A 417 -19.96 35.85 -18.77
C LEU A 417 -19.75 36.11 -20.26
N LEU A 418 -18.88 35.32 -20.89
CA LEU A 418 -18.60 35.41 -22.32
C LEU A 418 -18.94 34.09 -23.01
N LYS A 419 -19.29 34.19 -24.29
CA LYS A 419 -19.63 33.03 -25.11
C LYS A 419 -18.36 32.36 -25.61
N GLN A 420 -18.04 31.20 -25.07
CA GLN A 420 -16.80 30.45 -25.31
C GLN A 420 -17.09 29.14 -26.04
N VAL A 421 -16.15 28.70 -26.88
CA VAL A 421 -16.25 27.39 -27.55
C VAL A 421 -15.66 26.35 -26.62
N VAL A 422 -16.43 25.30 -26.35
CA VAL A 422 -16.03 24.18 -25.48
C VAL A 422 -16.12 22.85 -26.24
N THR A 423 -15.18 21.96 -25.95
CA THR A 423 -15.01 20.67 -26.64
C THR A 423 -15.28 19.47 -25.74
N CYS A 424 -15.35 19.69 -24.42
CA CYS A 424 -15.48 18.64 -23.42
C CYS A 424 -16.63 18.94 -22.46
N ILE A 425 -17.16 17.90 -21.81
CA ILE A 425 -18.11 18.05 -20.70
C ILE A 425 -17.37 18.67 -19.51
N PHE A 426 -18.06 19.57 -18.80
CA PHE A 426 -17.53 20.28 -17.65
C PHE A 426 -18.62 20.46 -16.58
N ASP A 427 -18.18 20.67 -15.35
CA ASP A 427 -19.03 21.14 -14.25
C ASP A 427 -19.23 22.65 -14.38
N GLU A 428 -20.49 23.09 -14.53
CA GLU A 428 -20.85 24.51 -14.73
C GLU A 428 -20.45 25.44 -13.58
N ARG A 429 -20.34 24.91 -12.35
CA ARG A 429 -19.95 25.66 -11.15
C ARG A 429 -18.42 25.78 -11.06
N MET A 430 -17.69 24.79 -11.54
CA MET A 430 -16.23 24.79 -11.58
C MET A 430 -15.64 25.45 -12.84
N ALA A 431 -16.43 25.55 -13.91
CA ALA A 431 -15.96 25.97 -15.21
C ALA A 431 -15.50 27.43 -15.27
N LEU A 432 -14.24 27.61 -15.66
CA LEU A 432 -13.60 28.91 -15.81
C LEU A 432 -12.78 28.94 -17.09
N VAL A 433 -12.89 30.02 -17.86
CA VAL A 433 -12.04 30.27 -19.03
C VAL A 433 -11.01 31.33 -18.68
N ILE A 434 -9.73 31.03 -18.96
CA ILE A 434 -8.59 31.90 -18.69
C ILE A 434 -7.92 32.23 -20.03
N PRO A 435 -8.23 33.38 -20.66
CA PRO A 435 -7.62 33.76 -21.92
C PRO A 435 -6.13 34.13 -21.79
N ASP A 436 -5.74 34.69 -20.65
CA ASP A 436 -4.36 35.11 -20.35
C ASP A 436 -3.87 34.42 -19.07
N VAL A 437 -3.23 33.27 -19.25
CA VAL A 437 -2.71 32.44 -18.15
C VAL A 437 -1.52 33.12 -17.47
N ASP A 438 -0.66 33.79 -18.25
CA ASP A 438 0.54 34.46 -17.72
C ASP A 438 0.18 35.62 -16.79
N ALA A 439 -0.91 36.33 -17.08
CA ALA A 439 -1.43 37.37 -16.19
C ALA A 439 -1.91 36.80 -14.85
N VAL A 440 -2.57 35.64 -14.86
CA VAL A 440 -3.03 34.96 -13.64
C VAL A 440 -1.85 34.45 -12.82
N ASP A 441 -0.84 33.87 -13.46
CA ASP A 441 0.35 33.35 -12.77
C ASP A 441 1.09 34.45 -11.99
N LYS A 442 1.17 35.69 -12.53
CA LYS A 442 1.75 36.84 -11.81
C LYS A 442 0.99 37.23 -10.54
N LEU A 443 -0.31 36.95 -10.47
CA LEU A 443 -1.12 37.27 -9.29
C LEU A 443 -0.85 36.31 -8.14
N TRP A 444 -0.42 35.09 -8.43
CA TRP A 444 -0.18 34.03 -7.43
C TRP A 444 0.85 34.45 -6.38
N ASP A 445 1.94 35.09 -6.82
CA ASP A 445 3.00 35.58 -5.93
C ASP A 445 2.56 36.75 -5.04
N THR A 446 1.65 37.59 -5.54
CA THR A 446 1.22 38.82 -4.85
C THR A 446 0.07 38.55 -3.88
N LYS A 447 -0.90 37.72 -4.28
CA LYS A 447 -2.15 37.46 -3.53
C LYS A 447 -1.98 36.41 -2.44
N SER A 448 -1.00 35.52 -2.56
CA SER A 448 -0.65 34.53 -1.54
C SER A 448 -0.34 35.13 -0.16
N ARG A 449 0.16 36.37 -0.12
CA ARG A 449 0.53 37.09 1.12
C ARG A 449 -0.66 37.72 1.88
N GLN A 450 -1.83 37.82 1.27
CA GLN A 450 -3.00 38.42 1.93
C GLN A 450 -3.68 37.39 2.87
N PRO A 451 -4.57 37.79 3.78
CA PRO A 451 -5.45 36.84 4.47
C PRO A 451 -6.39 36.13 3.48
N ILE A 452 -6.70 34.85 3.73
CA ILE A 452 -7.53 34.04 2.81
C ILE A 452 -8.96 34.58 2.77
N GLU A 453 -9.47 35.06 3.89
CA GLU A 453 -10.81 35.64 4.06
C GLU A 453 -11.00 36.84 3.14
N LYS A 454 -9.98 37.70 3.05
CA LYS A 454 -10.00 38.87 2.15
C LYS A 454 -10.00 38.45 0.68
N THR A 455 -9.29 37.36 0.37
CA THR A 455 -9.26 36.81 -0.99
C THR A 455 -10.64 36.28 -1.37
N ILE A 456 -11.26 35.48 -0.49
CA ILE A 456 -12.61 34.94 -0.66
C ILE A 456 -13.64 36.06 -0.78
N GLN A 457 -13.59 37.08 0.09
CA GLN A 457 -14.51 38.22 0.06
C GLN A 457 -14.43 38.99 -1.27
N ASN A 458 -13.23 39.29 -1.75
CA ASN A 458 -13.03 40.00 -3.02
C ASN A 458 -13.55 39.18 -4.21
N ILE A 459 -13.24 37.88 -4.25
CA ILE A 459 -13.71 36.98 -5.31
C ILE A 459 -15.25 36.88 -5.26
N MET A 460 -15.84 36.73 -4.08
CA MET A 460 -17.30 36.69 -3.91
C MET A 460 -17.95 37.99 -4.38
N HIS A 461 -17.36 39.15 -4.10
CA HIS A 461 -17.85 40.44 -4.58
C HIS A 461 -17.80 40.56 -6.12
N GLU A 462 -16.75 40.04 -6.76
CA GLU A 462 -16.67 40.06 -8.23
C GLU A 462 -17.63 39.06 -8.88
N LEU A 463 -17.81 37.88 -8.28
CA LEU A 463 -18.78 36.88 -8.76
C LEU A 463 -20.23 37.34 -8.56
N SER A 464 -20.54 38.11 -7.51
CA SER A 464 -21.91 38.58 -7.26
C SER A 464 -22.43 39.47 -8.38
N LYS A 465 -21.54 40.20 -9.07
CA LYS A 465 -21.87 41.07 -10.21
C LYS A 465 -22.42 40.31 -11.42
N LEU A 466 -22.13 39.01 -11.53
CA LEU A 466 -22.62 38.18 -12.61
C LEU A 466 -24.09 37.76 -12.44
N ASN A 467 -24.60 37.78 -11.20
CA ASN A 467 -25.96 37.38 -10.88
C ASN A 467 -26.76 38.57 -10.33
N PRO A 468 -27.88 38.98 -10.96
CA PRO A 468 -28.71 40.08 -10.47
C PRO A 468 -29.21 39.92 -9.02
N GLN A 469 -29.35 38.69 -8.53
CA GLN A 469 -29.74 38.40 -7.14
C GLN A 469 -28.55 38.37 -6.17
N GLY A 470 -27.31 38.38 -6.68
CA GLY A 470 -26.09 38.29 -5.90
C GLY A 470 -25.88 36.94 -5.20
N HIS A 471 -26.60 35.90 -5.62
CA HIS A 471 -26.47 34.54 -5.08
C HIS A 471 -25.33 33.81 -5.78
N ILE A 472 -24.42 33.20 -5.01
CA ILE A 472 -23.25 32.50 -5.52
C ILE A 472 -23.11 31.18 -4.77
N HIS A 473 -22.87 30.09 -5.49
CA HIS A 473 -22.64 28.79 -4.89
C HIS A 473 -21.19 28.66 -4.36
N ALA A 474 -20.98 28.01 -3.22
CA ALA A 474 -19.65 27.86 -2.61
C ALA A 474 -18.61 27.19 -3.54
N GLN A 475 -19.05 26.25 -4.39
CA GLN A 475 -18.19 25.60 -5.40
C GLN A 475 -17.64 26.60 -6.43
N GLU A 476 -18.43 27.61 -6.85
CA GLU A 476 -17.97 28.65 -7.77
C GLU A 476 -16.91 29.54 -7.10
N ILE A 477 -17.11 29.85 -5.82
CA ILE A 477 -16.16 30.61 -5.01
C ILE A 477 -14.86 29.81 -4.87
N TYR A 478 -14.95 28.53 -4.55
CA TYR A 478 -13.79 27.64 -4.45
C TYR A 478 -12.98 27.58 -5.75
N ALA A 479 -13.65 27.39 -6.90
CA ALA A 479 -13.00 27.35 -8.20
C ALA A 479 -12.26 28.67 -8.50
N ALA A 480 -12.92 29.80 -8.24
CA ALA A 480 -12.38 31.13 -8.49
C ALA A 480 -11.26 31.53 -7.53
N VAL A 481 -11.31 31.12 -6.26
CA VAL A 481 -10.23 31.37 -5.28
C VAL A 481 -8.97 30.58 -5.67
N ASN A 482 -9.13 29.32 -6.07
CA ASN A 482 -8.05 28.46 -6.56
C ASN A 482 -7.47 28.91 -7.92
N LEU A 483 -7.90 30.02 -8.50
CA LEU A 483 -7.21 30.69 -9.62
C LEU A 483 -6.00 31.52 -9.20
N ILE A 484 -5.92 31.92 -7.93
CA ILE A 484 -4.86 32.82 -7.46
C ILE A 484 -4.26 32.39 -6.13
N ARG A 485 -4.89 31.44 -5.45
CA ARG A 485 -4.41 30.91 -4.18
C ARG A 485 -4.95 29.51 -3.94
N ARG A 486 -4.04 28.56 -3.74
CA ARG A 486 -4.39 27.18 -3.38
C ARG A 486 -5.01 27.14 -1.98
N CYS A 487 -6.19 26.56 -1.86
CA CYS A 487 -6.79 26.18 -0.58
C CYS A 487 -7.79 25.03 -0.76
N PRO A 488 -7.97 24.17 0.27
CA PRO A 488 -8.98 23.12 0.26
C PRO A 488 -10.42 23.68 0.34
N PRO A 489 -11.44 22.93 -0.10
CA PRO A 489 -12.86 23.25 0.05
C PRO A 489 -13.28 23.65 1.47
N SER A 490 -12.81 22.91 2.48
CA SER A 490 -13.10 23.12 3.90
C SER A 490 -12.75 24.53 4.39
N VAL A 491 -11.64 25.09 3.91
CA VAL A 491 -11.26 26.49 4.23
C VAL A 491 -12.31 27.47 3.71
N VAL A 492 -12.78 27.28 2.47
CA VAL A 492 -13.80 28.15 1.87
C VAL A 492 -15.11 28.05 2.65
N ILE A 493 -15.54 26.82 2.97
CA ILE A 493 -16.73 26.58 3.79
C ILE A 493 -16.61 27.25 5.16
N ASN A 494 -15.51 27.03 5.88
CA ASN A 494 -15.32 27.61 7.20
C ASN A 494 -15.39 29.14 7.19
N VAL A 495 -14.76 29.78 6.20
CA VAL A 495 -14.81 31.24 6.06
C VAL A 495 -16.23 31.72 5.76
N LEU A 496 -16.94 31.07 4.83
CA LEU A 496 -18.29 31.48 4.44
C LEU A 496 -19.32 31.34 5.59
N PHE A 497 -19.15 30.35 6.47
CA PHE A 497 -20.05 30.17 7.63
C PHE A 497 -19.63 30.99 8.87
N SER A 498 -18.34 31.33 9.00
CA SER A 498 -17.83 32.06 10.17
C SER A 498 -17.90 33.58 10.03
N GLN A 499 -17.91 34.10 8.79
CA GLN A 499 -17.77 35.52 8.54
C GLN A 499 -19.14 36.25 8.44
N PRO A 500 -19.31 37.42 9.09
CA PRO A 500 -20.59 38.12 9.15
C PRO A 500 -21.03 38.74 7.82
N TRP A 501 -20.10 38.93 6.88
CA TRP A 501 -20.38 39.49 5.56
C TRP A 501 -20.95 38.45 4.57
N ALA A 502 -20.97 37.17 4.93
CA ALA A 502 -21.54 36.09 4.13
C ALA A 502 -22.83 35.57 4.77
N THR A 503 -23.94 35.60 4.03
CA THR A 503 -25.22 35.02 4.47
C THR A 503 -25.52 33.75 3.68
N HIS A 504 -25.70 32.63 4.38
CA HIS A 504 -26.11 31.36 3.78
C HIS A 504 -27.61 31.36 3.45
N LEU A 505 -27.96 30.94 2.24
CA LEU A 505 -29.32 30.93 1.69
C LEU A 505 -29.91 29.51 1.53
N GLY A 506 -29.13 28.47 1.83
CA GLY A 506 -29.47 27.06 1.58
C GLY A 506 -28.76 26.48 0.36
N ASP A 507 -28.59 25.15 0.33
CA ASP A 507 -27.92 24.40 -0.75
C ASP A 507 -26.57 25.01 -1.16
N LEU A 508 -25.77 25.43 -0.17
CA LEU A 508 -24.46 26.07 -0.36
C LEU A 508 -24.45 27.36 -1.19
N TYR A 509 -25.61 28.02 -1.35
CA TYR A 509 -25.68 29.36 -1.88
C TYR A 509 -25.45 30.40 -0.79
N PHE A 510 -24.66 31.43 -1.13
CA PHE A 510 -24.32 32.54 -0.27
C PHE A 510 -24.59 33.87 -0.97
N ARG A 511 -24.84 34.90 -0.16
CA ARG A 511 -24.93 36.29 -0.61
C ARG A 511 -24.07 37.18 0.27
N ILE A 512 -23.46 38.19 -0.34
CA ILE A 512 -22.69 39.20 0.38
C ILE A 512 -23.64 40.19 1.05
N VAL A 513 -23.40 40.48 2.33
CA VAL A 513 -24.09 41.54 3.06
C VAL A 513 -23.19 42.77 2.99
N GLU A 514 -23.63 43.79 2.26
CA GLU A 514 -23.01 45.10 2.29
C GLU A 514 -23.37 45.74 3.64
N ASN A 515 -22.36 45.96 4.49
CA ASN A 515 -22.49 46.77 5.71
C ASN A 515 -22.45 48.25 5.38
#